data_AF-A0ABD4KXB8-F1
#
_entry.id   AF-A0ABD4KXB8-F1
#
_cell.length_a   1.000
_cell.length_b   1.000
_cell.length_c   1.000
_cell.angle_alpha   90.00
_cell.angle_beta   90.00
_cell.angle_gamma   90.00
#
_symmetry.space_group_name_H-M   'P 1'
#
loop_
_entity.id
_entity.type
_entity.pdbx_description
1 polymer ?
#
loop_
_entity_poly.entity_id
_entity_poly.type
_entity_poly.pdbx_seq_one_letter_code
_entity_poly.pdbx_strand_id
1 'polypeptide(L)'
;MQPEQQGIEVAVLVSVGRHPITGRARRADQDARGLELALGLERQLPGSRVGLLHAGPRSEESESALRGYLGMGLDTLTLLEQAEGSDAIPALAEHLAAAPPQLVITGARAERGEGSGLLPYALAERLGWPLVNGLAAVEKVENGVATLLQALPRGQRRRLKVRLPAIVSVDAAAPAARQSAFGPARRAELAATPVPAEPDRELAEWQLAPARKRPKRLKIVKAASARDRFKAAAAKAEGGSGQVLEGVSAEQGAEAILKLLNEEGVLR
;
A
#
# COMPACT_ATOMS: atom_id res chain seq x y z
N MET A 1 -1.69 38.39 18.73
CA MET A 1 -2.68 37.63 17.95
C MET A 1 -2.05 36.30 17.57
N GLN A 2 -2.58 35.18 18.05
CA GLN A 2 -2.14 33.88 17.55
C GLN A 2 -2.57 33.81 16.07
N PRO A 3 -1.70 33.41 15.13
CA PRO A 3 -2.12 33.23 13.76
C PRO A 3 -3.24 32.17 13.77
N GLU A 4 -4.42 32.54 13.25
CA GLU A 4 -5.50 31.59 13.03
C GLU A 4 -4.94 30.44 12.21
N GLN A 5 -4.92 29.24 12.79
CA GLN A 5 -4.50 28.04 12.09
C GLN A 5 -5.55 27.74 11.02
N GLN A 6 -5.33 28.26 9.82
CA GLN A 6 -6.13 27.92 8.65
C GLN A 6 -5.97 26.43 8.37
N GLY A 7 -7.10 25.74 8.24
CA GLY A 7 -7.15 24.35 7.82
C GLY A 7 -6.59 24.16 6.41
N ILE A 8 -6.40 22.90 6.03
CA ILE A 8 -5.88 22.56 4.70
C ILE A 8 -6.78 21.62 3.90
N GLU A 9 -6.69 21.71 2.58
CA GLU A 9 -7.30 20.77 1.64
C GLU A 9 -6.39 19.53 1.48
N VAL A 10 -6.94 18.36 1.76
CA VAL A 10 -6.25 17.07 1.68
C VAL A 10 -6.98 16.15 0.71
N ALA A 11 -6.30 15.69 -0.34
CA ALA A 11 -6.83 14.65 -1.22
C ALA A 11 -6.19 13.31 -0.87
N VAL A 12 -7.00 12.29 -0.62
CA VAL A 12 -6.54 10.90 -0.43
C VAL A 12 -6.86 10.12 -1.69
N LEU A 13 -5.81 9.66 -2.38
CA LEU A 13 -5.95 8.80 -3.53
C LEU A 13 -6.21 7.38 -3.06
N VAL A 14 -7.31 6.80 -3.53
CA VAL A 14 -7.76 5.46 -3.14
C VAL A 14 -7.87 4.55 -4.35
N SER A 15 -7.63 3.26 -4.13
CA SER A 15 -7.66 2.23 -5.16
C SER A 15 -8.49 1.02 -4.71
N VAL A 16 -8.81 0.14 -5.67
CA VAL A 16 -9.53 -1.10 -5.39
C VAL A 16 -8.51 -2.20 -5.08
N GLY A 17 -8.50 -2.64 -3.81
CA GLY A 17 -7.67 -3.74 -3.34
C GLY A 17 -8.34 -5.11 -3.46
N ARG A 18 -7.63 -6.18 -3.09
CA ARG A 18 -8.15 -7.56 -3.09
C ARG A 18 -7.82 -8.28 -1.81
N HIS A 19 -8.77 -9.04 -1.30
CA HIS A 19 -8.53 -9.89 -0.15
C HIS A 19 -7.53 -11.00 -0.54
N PRO A 20 -6.43 -11.21 0.20
CA PRO A 20 -5.33 -12.10 -0.22
C PRO A 20 -5.74 -13.57 -0.33
N ILE A 21 -6.77 -13.99 0.42
CA ILE A 21 -7.29 -15.37 0.40
C ILE A 21 -8.43 -15.55 -0.61
N THR A 22 -9.49 -14.73 -0.52
CA THR A 22 -10.72 -14.92 -1.30
C THR A 22 -10.70 -14.23 -2.67
N GLY A 23 -9.74 -13.32 -2.90
CA GLY A 23 -9.65 -12.52 -4.12
C GLY A 23 -10.74 -11.45 -4.26
N ARG A 24 -11.72 -11.37 -3.36
CA ARG A 24 -12.81 -10.39 -3.40
C ARG A 24 -12.25 -8.97 -3.32
N ALA A 25 -12.83 -8.05 -4.09
CA ALA A 25 -12.48 -6.65 -3.95
C ALA A 25 -12.81 -6.10 -2.56
N ARG A 26 -11.96 -5.17 -2.13
CA ARG A 26 -12.05 -4.46 -0.86
C ARG A 26 -11.32 -3.13 -0.99
N ARG A 27 -11.48 -2.23 -0.02
CA ARG A 27 -10.53 -1.12 0.13
C ARG A 27 -9.10 -1.68 0.29
N ALA A 28 -8.15 -1.08 -0.41
CA ALA A 28 -6.73 -1.39 -0.22
C ALA A 28 -6.26 -0.96 1.17
N ASP A 29 -5.43 -1.78 1.81
CA ASP A 29 -5.06 -1.57 3.21
C ASP A 29 -4.23 -0.31 3.43
N GLN A 30 -3.29 -0.01 2.53
CA GLN A 30 -2.42 1.15 2.65
C GLN A 30 -3.18 2.46 2.39
N ASP A 31 -4.04 2.48 1.39
CA ASP A 31 -4.89 3.65 1.10
C ASP A 31 -5.82 3.94 2.28
N ALA A 32 -6.36 2.90 2.93
CA ALA A 32 -7.20 3.05 4.11
C ALA A 32 -6.42 3.65 5.30
N ARG A 33 -5.14 3.29 5.47
CA ARG A 33 -4.25 3.95 6.46
C ARG A 33 -3.99 5.41 6.10
N GLY A 34 -3.84 5.71 4.81
CA GLY A 34 -3.75 7.08 4.32
C GLY A 34 -4.99 7.91 4.65
N LEU A 35 -6.17 7.31 4.51
CA LEU A 35 -7.40 7.96 4.93
C LEU A 35 -7.47 8.17 6.44
N GLU A 36 -7.05 7.20 7.26
CA GLU A 36 -7.00 7.39 8.71
C GLU A 36 -6.04 8.53 9.11
N LEU A 37 -4.89 8.64 8.44
CA LEU A 37 -3.97 9.76 8.64
C LEU A 37 -4.64 11.10 8.30
N ALA A 38 -5.34 11.19 7.17
CA ALA A 38 -6.05 12.40 6.76
C ALA A 38 -7.13 12.81 7.76
N LEU A 39 -7.96 11.85 8.19
CA LEU A 39 -8.99 12.08 9.21
C LEU A 39 -8.38 12.46 10.57
N GLY A 40 -7.21 11.90 10.90
CA GLY A 40 -6.44 12.28 12.09
C GLY A 40 -5.97 13.73 12.03
N LEU A 41 -5.47 14.15 10.87
CA LEU A 41 -5.06 15.53 10.62
C LEU A 41 -6.24 16.50 10.69
N GLU A 42 -7.39 16.16 10.11
CA GLU A 42 -8.61 16.96 10.19
C GLU A 42 -9.07 17.20 11.64
N ARG A 43 -8.95 16.19 12.51
CA ARG A 43 -9.22 16.35 13.96
C ARG A 43 -8.21 17.26 14.67
N GLN A 44 -6.95 17.23 14.26
CA GLN A 44 -5.87 18.00 14.87
C GLN A 44 -5.83 19.46 14.38
N LEU A 45 -6.26 19.70 13.15
CA LEU A 45 -6.25 21.00 12.49
C LEU A 45 -7.67 21.34 11.99
N PRO A 46 -8.51 21.94 12.86
CA PRO A 46 -9.87 22.33 12.52
C PRO A 46 -9.94 23.19 11.25
N GLY A 47 -10.98 22.99 10.44
CA GLY A 47 -11.17 23.66 9.16
C GLY A 47 -10.44 23.00 7.99
N SER A 48 -9.64 21.96 8.23
CA SER A 48 -9.13 21.12 7.15
C SER A 48 -10.26 20.32 6.52
N ARG A 49 -10.11 19.96 5.24
CA ARG A 49 -11.09 19.16 4.51
C ARG A 49 -10.39 17.98 3.87
N VAL A 50 -11.01 16.81 3.99
CA VAL A 50 -10.53 15.56 3.40
C VAL A 50 -11.43 15.17 2.24
N GLY A 51 -10.84 15.02 1.05
CA GLY A 51 -11.51 14.50 -0.14
C GLY A 51 -10.94 13.13 -0.54
N LEU A 52 -11.81 12.25 -1.03
CA LEU A 52 -11.40 10.99 -1.65
C LEU A 52 -11.39 11.12 -3.18
N LEU A 53 -10.35 10.59 -3.81
CA LEU A 53 -10.20 10.58 -5.26
C LEU A 53 -9.80 9.19 -5.75
N HIS A 54 -10.56 8.64 -6.69
CA HIS A 54 -10.25 7.42 -7.41
C HIS A 54 -10.26 7.69 -8.91
N ALA A 55 -9.38 7.03 -9.66
CA ALA A 55 -9.43 6.98 -11.11
C ALA A 55 -9.45 5.51 -11.56
N GLY A 56 -10.45 5.14 -12.36
CA GLY A 56 -10.64 3.76 -12.77
C GLY A 56 -12.07 3.42 -13.19
N PRO A 57 -12.35 2.13 -13.48
CA PRO A 57 -13.64 1.70 -13.99
C PRO A 57 -14.72 1.69 -12.90
N ARG A 58 -15.92 2.08 -13.31
CA ARG A 58 -17.13 1.93 -12.50
C ARG A 58 -17.77 0.57 -12.74
N SER A 59 -17.62 -0.34 -11.79
CA SER A 59 -18.27 -1.65 -11.77
C SER A 59 -18.87 -1.92 -10.39
N GLU A 60 -19.74 -2.92 -10.27
CA GLU A 60 -20.29 -3.30 -8.97
C GLU A 60 -19.19 -3.72 -7.97
N GLU A 61 -18.16 -4.40 -8.47
CA GLU A 61 -16.99 -4.81 -7.67
C GLU A 61 -16.19 -3.58 -7.19
N SER A 62 -15.91 -2.60 -8.06
CA SER A 62 -15.17 -1.40 -7.67
C SER A 62 -15.99 -0.51 -6.75
N GLU A 63 -17.28 -0.31 -7.02
CA GLU A 63 -18.17 0.49 -6.17
C GLU A 63 -18.27 -0.10 -4.75
N SER A 64 -18.41 -1.43 -4.62
CA SER A 64 -18.45 -2.11 -3.32
C SER A 64 -17.18 -1.85 -2.50
N ALA A 65 -16.01 -1.92 -3.14
CA ALA A 65 -14.73 -1.63 -2.51
C ALA A 65 -14.59 -0.14 -2.12
N LEU A 66 -14.97 0.78 -3.02
CA LEU A 66 -14.88 2.23 -2.82
C LEU A 66 -15.77 2.72 -1.69
N ARG A 67 -16.98 2.17 -1.57
CA ARG A 67 -17.89 2.42 -0.44
C ARG A 67 -17.28 2.02 0.91
N GLY A 68 -16.34 1.07 0.91
CA GLY A 68 -15.57 0.71 2.10
C GLY A 68 -14.70 1.84 2.65
N TYR A 69 -14.33 2.84 1.84
CA TYR A 69 -13.67 4.07 2.32
C TYR A 69 -14.67 5.09 2.84
N LEU A 70 -15.79 5.29 2.14
CA LEU A 70 -16.87 6.19 2.56
C LEU A 70 -17.39 5.83 3.97
N GLY A 71 -17.52 4.54 4.26
CA GLY A 71 -17.91 4.06 5.59
C GLY A 71 -16.93 4.38 6.72
N MET A 72 -15.72 4.89 6.42
CA MET A 72 -14.79 5.40 7.44
C MET A 72 -15.18 6.81 7.94
N GLY A 73 -16.18 7.45 7.34
CA GLY A 73 -16.76 8.70 7.80
C GLY A 73 -16.73 9.84 6.78
N LEU A 74 -16.75 9.53 5.48
CA LEU A 74 -16.92 10.53 4.43
C LEU A 74 -18.22 10.31 3.67
N ASP A 75 -18.80 11.42 3.24
CA ASP A 75 -20.08 11.43 2.54
C ASP A 75 -19.92 11.38 1.02
N THR A 76 -18.74 11.68 0.48
CA THR A 76 -18.48 11.77 -0.95
C THR A 76 -17.13 11.17 -1.35
N LEU A 77 -17.09 10.57 -2.54
CA LEU A 77 -15.87 10.13 -3.22
C LEU A 77 -15.93 10.57 -4.67
N THR A 78 -14.89 11.26 -5.14
CA THR A 78 -14.76 11.65 -6.54
C THR A 78 -14.19 10.48 -7.33
N LEU A 79 -14.94 10.01 -8.33
CA LEU A 79 -14.54 8.97 -9.25
C LEU A 79 -14.28 9.57 -10.63
N LEU A 80 -13.02 9.61 -11.04
CA LEU A 80 -12.64 9.86 -12.44
C LEU A 80 -12.85 8.56 -13.21
N GLU A 81 -14.01 8.45 -13.84
CA GLU A 81 -14.45 7.21 -14.50
C GLU A 81 -13.66 7.03 -15.81
N GLN A 82 -12.91 5.93 -15.87
CA GLN A 82 -12.08 5.52 -16.99
C GLN A 82 -12.36 4.07 -17.39
N ALA A 83 -12.09 3.68 -18.63
CA ALA A 83 -12.22 2.29 -19.07
C ALA A 83 -11.23 1.37 -18.32
N GLU A 84 -11.54 0.07 -18.23
CA GLU A 84 -10.57 -0.90 -17.69
C GLU A 84 -9.31 -0.94 -18.57
N GLY A 85 -8.13 -0.98 -17.93
CA GLY A 85 -6.84 -0.92 -18.63
C GLY A 85 -6.38 0.49 -18.99
N SER A 86 -7.00 1.53 -18.45
CA SER A 86 -6.54 2.91 -18.60
C SER A 86 -5.44 3.26 -17.59
N ASP A 87 -4.48 4.10 -17.99
CA ASP A 87 -3.55 4.75 -17.09
C ASP A 87 -4.29 5.81 -16.26
N ALA A 88 -4.19 5.67 -14.93
CA ALA A 88 -4.79 6.58 -13.96
C ALA A 88 -3.98 7.87 -13.79
N ILE A 89 -2.68 7.88 -14.09
CA ILE A 89 -1.77 8.98 -13.79
C ILE A 89 -2.17 10.27 -14.53
N PRO A 90 -2.47 10.28 -15.85
CA PRO A 90 -2.88 11.49 -16.56
C PRO A 90 -4.13 12.14 -15.95
N ALA A 91 -5.20 11.35 -15.74
CA ALA A 91 -6.46 11.85 -15.19
C ALA A 91 -6.30 12.40 -13.77
N LEU A 92 -5.54 11.70 -12.91
CA LEU A 92 -5.25 12.17 -11.56
C LEU A 92 -4.42 13.46 -11.58
N ALA A 93 -3.40 13.54 -12.43
CA ALA A 93 -2.57 14.74 -12.55
C ALA A 93 -3.37 15.95 -13.05
N GLU A 94 -4.21 15.78 -14.07
CA GLU A 94 -5.08 16.85 -14.58
C GLU A 94 -6.06 17.34 -13.52
N HIS A 95 -6.70 16.42 -12.80
CA HIS A 95 -7.64 16.77 -11.73
C HIS A 95 -6.93 17.53 -10.59
N LEU A 96 -5.78 17.03 -10.13
CA LEU A 96 -5.00 17.67 -9.06
C LEU A 96 -4.42 19.03 -9.50
N ALA A 97 -4.08 19.21 -10.78
CA ALA A 97 -3.61 20.49 -11.29
C ALA A 97 -4.74 21.53 -11.39
N ALA A 98 -5.96 21.11 -11.73
CA ALA A 98 -7.12 21.99 -11.85
C ALA A 98 -7.62 22.51 -10.49
N ALA A 99 -7.53 21.68 -9.45
CA ALA A 99 -7.91 22.02 -8.08
C ALA A 99 -6.86 21.51 -7.08
N PRO A 100 -5.72 22.21 -6.93
CA PRO A 100 -4.59 21.70 -6.16
C PRO A 100 -4.89 21.65 -4.65
N PRO A 101 -4.97 20.45 -4.05
CA PRO A 101 -4.97 20.33 -2.60
C PRO A 101 -3.59 20.70 -2.06
N GLN A 102 -3.52 21.04 -0.78
CA GLN A 102 -2.24 21.30 -0.12
C GLN A 102 -1.50 20.00 0.21
N LEU A 103 -2.21 18.88 0.40
CA LEU A 103 -1.58 17.59 0.67
C LEU A 103 -2.29 16.47 -0.11
N VAL A 104 -1.53 15.68 -0.86
CA VAL A 104 -2.02 14.46 -1.50
C VAL A 104 -1.46 13.26 -0.76
N ILE A 105 -2.32 12.38 -0.26
CA ILE A 105 -1.95 11.16 0.45
C ILE A 105 -2.27 9.95 -0.43
N THR A 106 -1.31 9.04 -0.57
CA THR A 106 -1.42 7.82 -1.39
C THR A 106 -0.98 6.60 -0.60
N GLY A 107 -1.45 5.40 -0.97
CA GLY A 107 -0.74 4.17 -0.58
C GLY A 107 0.65 4.10 -1.22
N ALA A 108 1.56 3.31 -0.65
CA ALA A 108 2.88 3.09 -1.26
C ALA A 108 2.80 2.19 -2.50
N ARG A 109 1.79 1.32 -2.59
CA ARG A 109 1.60 0.41 -3.71
C ARG A 109 0.14 -0.05 -3.83
N ALA A 110 -0.38 -0.10 -5.05
CA ALA A 110 -1.67 -0.70 -5.35
C ALA A 110 -1.65 -2.24 -5.22
N GLU A 111 -2.74 -2.82 -4.72
CA GLU A 111 -2.89 -4.29 -4.62
C GLU A 111 -3.34 -4.94 -5.94
N ARG A 112 -3.78 -4.16 -6.92
CA ARG A 112 -4.18 -4.57 -8.28
C ARG A 112 -3.44 -3.71 -9.33
N GLY A 113 -3.35 -4.21 -10.56
CA GLY A 113 -2.66 -3.56 -11.67
C GLY A 113 -1.18 -3.86 -11.60
N GLU A 114 -0.35 -2.89 -11.97
CA GLU A 114 1.10 -3.07 -12.03
C GLU A 114 1.74 -3.31 -10.66
N GLY A 115 1.14 -2.74 -9.59
CA GLY A 115 1.73 -2.81 -8.25
C GLY A 115 3.16 -2.26 -8.19
N SER A 116 3.54 -1.36 -9.11
CA SER A 116 4.89 -0.81 -9.23
C SER A 116 5.27 0.04 -8.01
N GLY A 117 4.28 0.75 -7.44
CA GLY A 117 4.50 1.77 -6.42
C GLY A 117 5.04 3.08 -6.98
N LEU A 118 4.97 3.27 -8.31
CA LEU A 118 5.50 4.45 -9.00
C LEU A 118 4.51 5.61 -9.10
N LEU A 119 3.20 5.37 -8.94
CA LEU A 119 2.15 6.40 -9.01
C LEU A 119 2.48 7.69 -8.24
N PRO A 120 2.87 7.68 -6.95
CA PRO A 120 3.18 8.91 -6.25
C PRO A 120 4.40 9.66 -6.81
N TYR A 121 5.36 8.93 -7.41
CA TYR A 121 6.55 9.53 -8.05
C TYR A 121 6.18 10.15 -9.40
N ALA A 122 5.40 9.44 -10.22
CA ALA A 122 4.95 9.94 -11.50
C ALA A 122 4.05 11.18 -11.36
N LEU A 123 3.17 11.21 -10.35
CA LEU A 123 2.37 12.40 -10.04
C LEU A 123 3.25 13.56 -9.56
N ALA A 124 4.23 13.30 -8.69
CA ALA A 124 5.12 14.33 -8.18
C ALA A 124 5.96 14.96 -9.31
N GLU A 125 6.45 14.13 -10.23
CA GLU A 125 7.19 14.58 -11.41
C GLU A 125 6.31 15.44 -12.35
N ARG A 126 5.09 14.98 -12.66
CA ARG A 126 4.16 15.70 -13.54
C ARG A 126 3.68 17.03 -12.94
N LEU A 127 3.42 17.07 -11.64
CA LEU A 127 2.93 18.26 -10.94
C LEU A 127 4.05 19.19 -10.47
N GLY A 128 5.30 18.72 -10.46
CA GLY A 128 6.44 19.44 -9.89
C GLY A 128 6.36 19.59 -8.37
N TRP A 129 5.68 18.69 -7.67
CA TRP A 129 5.45 18.77 -6.22
C TRP A 129 6.47 17.94 -5.43
N PRO A 130 6.91 18.39 -4.24
CA PRO A 130 7.70 17.58 -3.34
C PRO A 130 7.01 16.25 -2.99
N LEU A 131 7.80 15.17 -2.93
CA LEU A 131 7.34 13.85 -2.54
C LEU A 131 8.03 13.37 -1.26
N VAL A 132 7.25 12.86 -0.30
CA VAL A 132 7.77 12.06 0.82
C VAL A 132 7.17 10.67 0.82
N ASN A 133 8.00 9.66 0.64
CA ASN A 133 7.58 8.27 0.75
C ASN A 133 7.60 7.76 2.20
N GLY A 134 6.83 6.73 2.51
CA GLY A 134 6.90 6.05 3.81
C GLY A 134 6.47 6.92 5.00
N LEU A 135 5.41 7.70 4.85
CA LEU A 135 4.85 8.52 5.91
C LEU A 135 4.26 7.65 7.03
N ALA A 136 4.68 7.91 8.27
CA ALA A 136 4.13 7.28 9.48
C ALA A 136 3.15 8.21 10.21
N ALA A 137 3.40 9.53 10.23
CA ALA A 137 2.50 10.50 10.86
C ALA A 137 2.71 11.91 10.30
N VAL A 138 1.64 12.72 10.32
CA VAL A 138 1.72 14.18 10.18
C VAL A 138 1.76 14.75 11.61
N GLU A 139 2.85 15.42 11.98
CA GLU A 139 3.00 15.96 13.34
C GLU A 139 2.42 17.37 13.46
N LYS A 140 2.59 18.20 12.42
CA LYS A 140 2.15 19.60 12.43
C LYS A 140 2.05 20.15 11.01
N VAL A 141 1.10 21.04 10.77
CA VAL A 141 1.04 21.86 9.56
C VAL A 141 0.91 23.32 9.99
N GLU A 142 1.81 24.17 9.51
CA GLU A 142 1.77 25.62 9.80
C GLU A 142 2.47 26.41 8.70
N ASN A 143 1.96 27.59 8.37
CA ASN A 143 2.60 28.54 7.45
C ASN A 143 3.02 27.90 6.09
N GLY A 144 2.17 27.03 5.54
CA GLY A 144 2.45 26.33 4.27
C GLY A 144 3.52 25.24 4.35
N VAL A 145 3.91 24.80 5.56
CA VAL A 145 4.92 23.75 5.78
C VAL A 145 4.33 22.64 6.65
N ALA A 146 4.45 21.40 6.18
CA ALA A 146 4.14 20.21 6.97
C ALA A 146 5.39 19.64 7.63
N THR A 147 5.29 19.33 8.92
CA THR A 147 6.26 18.53 9.66
C THR A 147 5.78 17.08 9.67
N LEU A 148 6.55 16.22 9.03
CA LEU A 148 6.20 14.84 8.73
C LEU A 148 7.15 13.88 9.45
N LEU A 149 6.61 12.77 9.94
CA LEU A 149 7.38 11.68 10.50
C LEU A 149 7.43 10.52 9.50
N GLN A 150 8.60 10.29 8.94
CA GLN A 150 8.85 9.24 7.95
C GLN A 150 9.37 7.97 8.63
N ALA A 151 8.81 6.82 8.27
CA ALA A 151 9.34 5.52 8.63
C ALA A 151 10.54 5.16 7.73
N LEU A 152 11.59 4.63 8.34
CA LEU A 152 12.77 4.13 7.67
C LEU A 152 13.00 2.65 8.04
N PRO A 153 13.80 1.91 7.24
CA PRO A 153 14.15 0.53 7.56
C PRO A 153 14.69 0.38 8.99
N ARG A 154 14.43 -0.79 9.58
CA ARG A 154 14.85 -1.14 10.96
C ARG A 154 14.17 -0.31 12.06
N GLY A 155 12.94 0.14 11.82
CA GLY A 155 12.13 0.87 12.80
C GLY A 155 12.61 2.30 13.07
N GLN A 156 13.56 2.80 12.28
CA GLN A 156 14.05 4.16 12.39
C GLN A 156 12.98 5.15 11.93
N ARG A 157 13.05 6.37 12.44
CA ARG A 157 12.14 7.46 12.07
C ARG A 157 12.92 8.72 11.76
N ARG A 158 12.50 9.43 10.72
CA ARG A 158 13.09 10.70 10.29
C ARG A 158 12.01 11.77 10.28
N ARG A 159 12.25 12.87 10.99
CA ARG A 159 11.41 14.06 10.90
C ARG A 159 11.84 14.90 9.70
N LEU A 160 10.86 15.32 8.89
CA LEU A 160 11.06 16.13 7.70
C LEU A 160 10.18 17.38 7.76
N LYS A 161 10.64 18.49 7.19
CA LYS A 161 9.82 19.67 6.91
C LYS A 161 9.67 19.82 5.41
N VAL A 162 8.43 19.93 4.93
CA VAL A 162 8.12 19.95 3.50
C VAL A 162 7.17 21.10 3.21
N ARG A 163 7.46 21.88 2.17
CA ARG A 163 6.57 22.94 1.69
C ARG A 163 5.38 22.31 0.95
N LEU A 164 4.19 22.84 1.19
CA LEU A 164 2.96 22.47 0.51
C LEU A 164 2.80 23.30 -0.78
N PRO A 165 2.17 22.77 -1.86
CA PRO A 165 1.55 21.45 -1.95
C PRO A 165 2.58 20.31 -1.98
N ALA A 166 2.24 19.14 -1.43
CA ALA A 166 3.14 17.98 -1.41
C ALA A 166 2.37 16.67 -1.60
N ILE A 167 3.05 15.67 -2.14
CA ILE A 167 2.56 14.30 -2.25
C ILE A 167 3.25 13.45 -1.18
N VAL A 168 2.50 12.58 -0.53
CA VAL A 168 3.04 11.61 0.43
C VAL A 168 2.53 10.21 0.14
N SER A 169 3.39 9.21 0.33
CA SER A 169 2.99 7.80 0.32
C SER A 169 3.09 7.19 1.71
N VAL A 170 2.12 6.37 2.08
CA VAL A 170 1.92 5.91 3.47
C VAL A 170 2.70 4.62 3.74
N ASP A 171 3.35 4.56 4.91
CA ASP A 171 4.01 3.34 5.39
C ASP A 171 3.06 2.44 6.20
N ALA A 172 3.41 1.16 6.34
CA ALA A 172 2.68 0.23 7.20
C ALA A 172 2.73 0.62 8.70
N ALA A 173 3.71 1.43 9.12
CA ALA A 173 3.82 1.99 10.46
C ALA A 173 2.85 3.14 10.75
N ALA A 174 2.14 3.64 9.73
CA ALA A 174 1.05 4.60 9.93
C ALA A 174 -0.10 4.00 10.76
N PRO A 175 -0.96 4.83 11.38
CA PRO A 175 -2.15 4.37 12.11
C PRO A 175 -2.96 3.36 11.32
N ALA A 176 -3.40 2.30 11.99
CA ALA A 176 -4.29 1.32 11.38
C ALA A 176 -5.63 1.97 11.01
N ALA A 177 -6.16 1.62 9.84
CA ALA A 177 -7.44 2.15 9.41
C ALA A 177 -8.57 1.75 10.38
N ARG A 178 -9.44 2.70 10.72
CA ARG A 178 -10.67 2.42 11.47
C ARG A 178 -11.60 1.45 10.74
N GLN A 179 -12.57 0.94 11.47
CA GLN A 179 -13.66 0.15 10.89
C GLN A 179 -14.54 1.01 9.98
N SER A 180 -15.17 0.36 9.00
CA SER A 180 -16.11 1.00 8.10
C SER A 180 -17.54 0.66 8.50
N ALA A 181 -18.38 1.67 8.66
CA ALA A 181 -19.79 1.51 8.94
C ALA A 181 -20.60 1.31 7.64
N PHE A 182 -21.38 0.24 7.57
CA PHE A 182 -22.14 -0.13 6.37
C PHE A 182 -23.23 0.89 5.99
N GLY A 183 -23.98 1.38 6.98
CA GLY A 183 -25.06 2.34 6.74
C GLY A 183 -24.57 3.66 6.10
N PRO A 184 -23.59 4.36 6.70
CA PRO A 184 -22.95 5.53 6.10
C PRO A 184 -22.37 5.26 4.72
N ALA A 185 -21.62 4.16 4.54
CA ALA A 185 -21.06 3.77 3.24
C ALA A 185 -22.10 3.65 2.11
N ARG A 186 -23.30 3.17 2.43
CA ARG A 186 -24.40 3.00 1.47
C ARG A 186 -25.12 4.30 1.12
N ARG A 187 -25.18 5.24 2.06
CA ARG A 187 -25.83 6.55 1.85
C ARG A 187 -24.91 7.57 1.19
N ALA A 188 -23.60 7.41 1.37
CA ALA A 188 -22.60 8.28 0.77
C ALA A 188 -22.63 8.22 -0.76
N GLU A 189 -22.27 9.34 -1.37
CA GLU A 189 -22.28 9.57 -2.80
C GLU A 189 -20.96 9.15 -3.45
N LEU A 190 -21.07 8.47 -4.58
CA LEU A 190 -19.95 8.21 -5.48
C LEU A 190 -20.11 9.14 -6.69
N ALA A 191 -19.45 10.29 -6.64
CA ALA A 191 -19.54 11.33 -7.67
C ALA A 191 -18.67 10.95 -8.87
N ALA A 192 -19.24 10.20 -9.79
CA ALA A 192 -18.58 9.73 -11.00
C ALA A 192 -18.60 10.79 -12.10
N THR A 193 -17.42 11.11 -12.62
CA THR A 193 -17.23 12.01 -13.77
C THR A 193 -16.42 11.26 -14.84
N PRO A 194 -16.99 11.01 -16.02
CA PRO A 194 -16.24 10.43 -17.14
C PRO A 194 -15.09 11.36 -17.55
N VAL A 195 -13.89 10.79 -17.69
CA VAL A 195 -12.70 11.53 -18.15
C VAL A 195 -12.04 10.79 -19.33
N PRO A 196 -11.24 11.48 -20.15
CA PRO A 196 -10.45 10.82 -21.18
C PRO A 196 -9.62 9.66 -20.61
N ALA A 197 -9.70 8.52 -21.29
CA ALA A 197 -8.95 7.33 -20.95
C ALA A 197 -7.74 7.21 -21.89
N GLU A 198 -6.54 7.20 -21.32
CA GLU A 198 -5.33 6.81 -22.03
C GLU A 198 -5.06 5.33 -21.77
N PRO A 199 -4.89 4.49 -22.80
CA PRO A 199 -4.60 3.08 -22.58
C PRO A 199 -3.23 2.91 -21.93
N ASP A 200 -3.19 2.08 -20.89
CA ASP A 200 -1.95 1.66 -20.27
C ASP A 200 -1.24 0.66 -21.20
N ARG A 201 -0.24 1.17 -21.93
CA ARG A 201 0.49 0.40 -22.94
C ARG A 201 1.35 -0.69 -22.31
N GLU A 202 1.93 -0.44 -21.15
CA GLU A 202 2.77 -1.41 -20.46
C GLU A 202 1.91 -2.57 -19.95
N LEU A 203 0.80 -2.26 -19.27
CA LEU A 203 -0.14 -3.27 -18.79
C LEU A 203 -0.75 -4.10 -19.93
N ALA A 204 -1.02 -3.48 -21.09
CA ALA A 204 -1.56 -4.18 -22.26
C ALA A 204 -0.62 -5.26 -22.82
N GLU A 205 0.68 -5.14 -22.58
CA GLU A 205 1.67 -6.15 -23.00
C GLU A 205 1.79 -7.32 -22.00
N TRP A 206 1.22 -7.19 -20.80
CA TRP A 206 1.40 -8.16 -19.72
C TRP A 206 0.40 -9.30 -19.79
N GLN A 207 0.88 -10.51 -19.54
CA GLN A 207 0.04 -11.70 -19.36
C GLN A 207 -0.05 -12.03 -17.87
N LEU A 208 -1.18 -11.69 -17.26
CA LEU A 208 -1.44 -12.01 -15.85
C LEU A 208 -1.86 -13.49 -15.71
N ALA A 209 -1.18 -14.22 -14.83
CA ALA A 209 -1.51 -15.60 -14.49
C ALA A 209 -1.52 -15.80 -12.97
N PRO A 210 -2.37 -16.70 -12.43
CA PRO A 210 -2.35 -17.04 -11.02
C PRO A 210 -0.97 -17.49 -10.55
N ALA A 211 -0.56 -17.04 -9.36
CA ALA A 211 0.71 -17.44 -8.76
C ALA A 211 0.76 -18.97 -8.60
N ARG A 212 1.69 -19.61 -9.31
CA ARG A 212 1.91 -21.06 -9.17
C ARG A 212 2.70 -21.32 -7.89
N LYS A 213 2.39 -22.43 -7.21
CA LYS A 213 3.18 -22.90 -6.07
C LYS A 213 4.63 -23.06 -6.54
N ARG A 214 5.55 -22.34 -5.90
CA ARG A 214 6.98 -22.42 -6.23
C ARG A 214 7.42 -23.89 -6.15
N PRO A 215 8.17 -24.41 -7.14
CA PRO A 215 8.76 -25.73 -7.04
C PRO A 215 9.54 -25.83 -5.73
N LYS A 216 9.33 -26.91 -4.98
CA LYS A 216 10.10 -27.15 -3.75
C LYS A 216 11.57 -27.25 -4.15
N ARG A 217 12.46 -26.57 -3.42
CA ARG A 217 13.90 -26.73 -3.61
C ARG A 217 14.24 -28.20 -3.38
N LEU A 218 14.80 -28.85 -4.40
CA LEU A 218 15.33 -30.20 -4.24
C LEU A 218 16.57 -30.10 -3.36
N LYS A 219 16.65 -30.93 -2.33
CA LYS A 219 17.84 -31.05 -1.49
C LYS A 219 18.98 -31.54 -2.39
N ILE A 220 20.02 -30.72 -2.54
CA ILE A 220 21.24 -31.15 -3.24
C ILE A 220 21.95 -32.14 -2.31
N VAL A 221 21.84 -33.43 -2.62
CA VAL A 221 22.58 -34.46 -1.90
C VAL A 221 24.04 -34.42 -2.36
N LYS A 222 24.93 -33.88 -1.51
CA LYS A 222 26.37 -34.00 -1.69
C LYS A 222 26.81 -35.39 -1.21
N ALA A 223 27.15 -36.29 -2.14
CA ALA A 223 27.73 -37.60 -1.84
C ALA A 223 28.91 -37.88 -2.79
N ALA A 224 29.93 -38.59 -2.30
CA ALA A 224 31.21 -38.78 -2.98
C ALA A 224 31.14 -39.71 -4.21
N SER A 225 30.14 -40.60 -4.30
CA SER A 225 29.99 -41.54 -5.41
C SER A 225 28.68 -41.37 -6.17
N ALA A 226 28.68 -41.69 -7.48
CA ALA A 226 27.49 -41.66 -8.31
C ALA A 226 26.38 -42.59 -7.78
N ARG A 227 26.75 -43.77 -7.26
CA ARG A 227 25.81 -44.74 -6.68
C ARG A 227 25.07 -44.18 -5.47
N ASP A 228 25.79 -43.48 -4.59
CA ASP A 228 25.19 -42.90 -3.38
C ASP A 228 24.30 -41.70 -3.71
N ARG A 229 24.65 -40.92 -4.74
CA ARG A 229 23.77 -39.86 -5.28
C ARG A 229 22.46 -40.43 -5.82
N PHE A 230 22.51 -41.52 -6.58
CA PHE A 230 21.29 -42.17 -7.10
C PHE A 230 20.44 -42.78 -5.99
N LYS A 231 21.05 -43.44 -5.00
CA LYS A 231 20.33 -44.02 -3.85
C LYS A 231 19.61 -42.95 -3.03
N ALA A 232 20.26 -41.81 -2.81
CA ALA A 232 19.67 -40.70 -2.06
C ALA A 232 18.60 -39.93 -2.84
N ALA A 233 18.71 -39.84 -4.17
CA ALA A 233 17.69 -39.23 -5.02
C ALA A 233 16.45 -40.12 -5.21
N ALA A 234 16.62 -41.45 -5.16
CA ALA A 234 15.52 -42.42 -5.23
C ALA A 234 14.77 -42.60 -3.89
N ALA A 235 15.39 -42.21 -2.77
CA ALA A 235 14.69 -42.07 -1.50
C ALA A 235 13.67 -40.93 -1.66
N LYS A 236 12.37 -41.26 -1.57
CA LYS A 236 11.30 -40.25 -1.57
C LYS A 236 11.70 -39.12 -0.63
N ALA A 237 11.74 -37.90 -1.15
CA ALA A 237 11.87 -36.72 -0.31
C ALA A 237 10.60 -36.62 0.55
N GLU A 238 10.62 -37.25 1.73
CA GLU A 238 9.62 -37.02 2.76
C GLU A 238 9.64 -35.53 3.08
N GLY A 239 8.56 -34.85 2.73
CA GLY A 239 8.41 -33.40 2.84
C GLY A 239 8.25 -32.91 4.28
N GLY A 240 8.94 -33.53 5.24
CA GLY A 240 8.85 -33.27 6.68
C GLY A 240 10.20 -32.96 7.33
N SER A 241 11.22 -32.52 6.57
CA SER A 241 12.57 -32.29 7.13
C SER A 241 12.68 -30.98 7.93
N GLY A 242 11.70 -30.67 8.77
CA GLY A 242 11.85 -29.73 9.88
C GLY A 242 12.02 -30.56 11.14
N GLN A 243 13.11 -30.37 11.87
CA GLN A 243 13.25 -30.98 13.18
C GLN A 243 12.34 -30.22 14.16
N VAL A 244 11.31 -30.88 14.68
CA VAL A 244 10.50 -30.36 15.79
C VAL A 244 11.22 -30.74 17.07
N LEU A 245 11.60 -29.75 17.88
CA LEU A 245 12.25 -29.95 19.17
C LEU A 245 11.19 -29.87 20.26
N GLU A 246 10.85 -31.01 20.87
CA GLU A 246 9.91 -31.08 22.00
C GLU A 246 10.68 -31.45 23.27
N GLY A 247 10.40 -30.77 24.39
CA GLY A 247 10.99 -31.09 25.70
C GLY A 247 12.47 -30.74 25.89
N VAL A 248 13.06 -29.91 25.01
CA VAL A 248 14.46 -29.48 25.11
C VAL A 248 14.63 -28.29 26.06
N SER A 249 15.84 -28.13 26.64
CA SER A 249 16.17 -26.92 27.40
C SER A 249 16.28 -25.69 26.49
N ALA A 250 16.23 -24.49 27.08
CA ALA A 250 16.38 -23.25 26.33
C ALA A 250 17.72 -23.19 25.57
N GLU A 251 18.80 -23.65 26.20
CA GLU A 251 20.15 -23.71 25.61
C GLU A 251 20.20 -24.68 24.43
N GLN A 252 19.65 -25.88 24.57
CA GLN A 252 19.62 -26.89 23.51
C GLN A 252 18.78 -26.43 22.30
N GLY A 253 17.66 -25.75 22.56
CA GLY A 253 16.86 -25.13 21.52
C GLY A 253 17.63 -24.04 20.77
N ALA A 254 18.33 -23.17 21.51
CA ALA A 254 19.14 -22.11 20.94
C ALA A 254 20.30 -22.63 20.07
N GLU A 255 21.02 -23.66 20.53
CA GLU A 255 22.11 -24.29 19.77
C GLU A 255 21.62 -24.92 18.47
N ALA A 256 20.49 -25.63 18.50
CA ALA A 256 19.93 -26.25 17.32
C ALA A 256 19.47 -25.22 16.27
N ILE A 257 18.88 -24.10 16.71
CA ILE A 257 18.52 -22.98 15.84
C ILE A 257 19.78 -22.32 15.26
N LEU A 258 20.79 -22.05 16.09
CA LEU A 258 22.04 -21.43 15.64
C LEU A 258 22.75 -22.29 14.59
N LYS A 259 22.80 -23.61 14.81
CA LYS A 259 23.35 -24.58 13.86
C LYS A 259 22.62 -24.52 12.51
N LEU A 260 21.28 -24.56 12.52
CA LEU A 260 20.47 -24.47 11.30
C LEU A 260 20.72 -23.16 10.54
N LEU A 261 20.76 -22.02 11.25
CA LEU A 261 20.99 -20.71 10.64
C LEU A 261 22.38 -20.58 10.00
N ASN A 262 23.40 -21.21 10.60
CA ASN A 262 24.75 -21.30 10.02
C ASN A 262 24.77 -22.22 8.79
N GLU A 263 24.12 -23.38 8.84
CA GLU A 263 24.05 -24.33 7.71
C GLU A 263 23.34 -23.73 6.48
N GLU A 264 22.31 -22.92 6.70
CA GLU A 264 21.57 -22.21 5.64
C GLU A 264 22.24 -20.89 5.21
N GLY A 265 23.35 -20.48 5.87
CA GLY A 265 24.11 -19.26 5.54
C GLY A 265 23.34 -17.96 5.79
N VAL A 266 22.38 -17.97 6.72
CA VAL A 266 21.59 -16.78 7.11
C VAL A 266 22.40 -15.87 8.04
N LEU A 267 23.23 -16.47 8.89
CA LEU A 267 24.22 -15.76 9.69
C LEU A 267 25.55 -15.73 8.92
N ARG A 268 26.14 -14.54 8.80
CA ARG A 268 27.49 -14.30 8.28
C ARG A 268 28.35 -13.73 9.39
#